data_AF-A0AAT9GMX2-F1
#
_entry.id   AF-A0AAT9GMX2-F1
#
_cell.length_a   1.000
_cell.length_b   1.000
_cell.length_c   1.000
_cell.angle_alpha   90.00
_cell.angle_beta   90.00
_cell.angle_gamma   90.00
#
_symmetry.space_group_name_H-M   'P 1'
#
loop_
_entity.id
_entity.type
_entity.pdbx_description
1 polymer ?
#
loop_
_entity_poly.entity_id
_entity_poly.type
_entity_poly.pdbx_seq_one_letter_code
_entity_poly.pdbx_strand_id
1 'polypeptide(L)'
;MKITIGEIIGILLILAGLSLGFLSATPVTSSHLTLISPSTISKYLGNSWSVNYEYVGSGYYSKIPLLQQYKNSQVVYENLTDSLGDQLIILYVYPYHGSSTIYTNGFTVLYTINKGNAYVMISYIGNSTEVSLSQIESLGNYILSTE
;
A
#
# COMPACT_ATOMS: atom_id res chain seq x y z
N MET A 1 -13.96 33.18 40.86
CA MET A 1 -14.61 33.18 39.53
C MET A 1 -15.89 32.36 39.62
N LYS A 2 -17.05 32.94 39.27
CA LYS A 2 -18.31 32.19 39.15
C LYS A 2 -18.53 31.91 37.67
N ILE A 3 -18.46 30.65 37.28
CA ILE A 3 -18.84 30.22 35.93
C ILE A 3 -20.36 30.27 35.84
N THR A 4 -20.86 30.94 34.83
CA THR A 4 -22.28 31.07 34.51
C THR A 4 -22.75 29.85 33.71
N ILE A 5 -24.05 29.55 33.78
CA ILE A 5 -24.66 28.43 33.03
C ILE A 5 -24.44 28.56 31.52
N GLY A 6 -24.38 29.78 30.99
CA GLY A 6 -24.08 30.02 29.57
C GLY A 6 -22.68 29.58 29.17
N GLU A 7 -21.68 29.76 30.05
CA GLU A 7 -20.31 29.31 29.82
C GLU A 7 -20.20 27.78 29.86
N ILE A 8 -20.97 27.12 30.73
CA ILE A 8 -21.02 25.64 30.80
C ILE A 8 -21.60 25.06 29.51
N ILE A 9 -22.69 25.63 29.01
CA ILE A 9 -23.32 25.20 27.75
C ILE A 9 -22.38 25.43 26.56
N GLY A 10 -21.68 26.56 26.51
CA GLY A 10 -20.68 26.85 25.48
C GLY A 10 -19.56 25.81 25.43
N ILE A 11 -19.02 25.42 26.59
CA ILE A 11 -17.97 24.39 26.69
C ILE A 11 -18.48 23.03 26.21
N LEU A 12 -19.69 22.63 26.60
CA LEU A 12 -20.31 21.38 26.16
C LEU A 12 -20.50 21.31 24.64
N LEU A 13 -20.91 22.41 24.02
CA LEU A 13 -21.09 22.48 22.56
C LEU A 13 -19.75 22.40 21.80
N ILE A 14 -18.70 23.04 22.32
CA ILE A 14 -17.35 22.96 21.72
C ILE A 14 -16.82 21.53 21.83
N LEU A 15 -16.96 20.89 22.99
CA LEU A 15 -16.55 19.49 23.20
C LEU A 15 -17.34 18.53 22.29
N ALA A 16 -18.65 18.73 22.15
CA ALA A 16 -19.49 17.92 21.25
C ALA A 16 -19.08 18.10 19.78
N GLY A 17 -18.86 19.34 19.33
CA GLY A 17 -18.41 19.65 17.97
C GLY A 17 -17.03 19.08 17.65
N LEU A 18 -16.09 19.15 18.59
CA LEU A 18 -14.78 18.51 18.46
C LEU A 18 -14.93 16.98 18.40
N SER A 19 -15.75 16.37 19.26
CA SER A 19 -15.96 14.92 19.27
C SER A 19 -16.60 14.40 17.98
N LEU A 20 -17.53 15.15 17.39
CA LEU A 20 -18.15 14.84 16.10
C LEU A 20 -17.16 14.98 14.94
N GLY A 21 -16.25 15.96 15.00
CA GLY A 21 -15.16 16.10 14.01
C GLY A 21 -14.15 14.94 14.04
N PHE A 22 -13.95 14.29 15.18
CA PHE A 22 -13.16 13.06 15.28
C PHE A 22 -13.93 11.80 14.86
N LEU A 23 -15.25 11.77 15.04
CA LEU A 23 -16.12 10.66 14.61
C LEU A 23 -16.49 10.71 13.11
N SER A 24 -16.41 11.87 12.45
CA SER A 24 -16.62 12.01 11.01
C SER A 24 -15.39 11.70 10.16
N ALA A 25 -14.30 11.24 10.77
CA ALA A 25 -13.29 10.44 10.07
C ALA A 25 -13.90 9.05 9.81
N THR A 26 -15.01 9.01 9.06
CA THR A 26 -15.51 7.80 8.45
C THR A 26 -14.33 7.17 7.71
N PRO A 27 -13.97 5.91 7.99
CA PRO A 27 -13.09 5.19 7.09
C PRO A 27 -13.83 5.17 5.76
N VAL A 28 -13.32 5.96 4.81
CA VAL A 28 -13.66 5.82 3.40
C VAL A 28 -13.57 4.33 3.12
N THR A 29 -14.71 3.75 2.71
CA THR A 29 -14.89 2.36 2.26
C THR A 29 -13.55 1.69 2.02
N SER A 30 -13.09 0.93 3.01
CA SER A 30 -11.87 0.13 2.88
C SER A 30 -12.16 -0.89 1.79
N SER A 31 -11.75 -0.60 0.56
CA SER A 31 -11.26 -1.65 -0.32
C SER A 31 -10.11 -2.26 0.47
N HIS A 32 -10.42 -3.34 1.17
CA HIS A 32 -9.45 -4.07 1.94
C HIS A 32 -8.47 -4.68 0.95
N LEU A 33 -7.43 -3.92 0.62
CA LEU A 33 -6.36 -4.43 -0.22
C LEU A 33 -5.90 -5.77 0.34
N THR A 34 -5.92 -6.78 -0.51
CA THR A 34 -5.53 -8.14 -0.15
C THR A 34 -4.11 -8.46 -0.60
N LEU A 35 -3.51 -9.42 0.11
CA LEU A 35 -2.24 -10.03 -0.30
C LEU A 35 -2.42 -10.80 -1.60
N ILE A 36 -1.40 -10.76 -2.46
CA ILE A 36 -1.43 -11.43 -3.74
C ILE A 36 -0.81 -12.80 -3.54
N SER A 37 -1.64 -13.84 -3.65
CA SER A 37 -1.18 -15.19 -3.31
C SER A 37 0.11 -15.57 -4.07
N PRO A 38 1.07 -16.25 -3.42
CA PRO A 38 2.30 -16.69 -4.08
C PRO A 38 2.01 -17.60 -5.28
N SER A 39 0.92 -18.38 -5.24
CA SER A 39 0.45 -19.17 -6.37
C SER A 39 0.02 -18.32 -7.57
N THR A 40 -0.62 -17.17 -7.33
CA THR A 40 -0.96 -16.22 -8.40
C THR A 40 0.31 -15.65 -9.01
N ILE A 41 1.25 -15.20 -8.18
CA ILE A 41 2.53 -14.66 -8.65
C ILE A 41 3.28 -15.72 -9.48
N SER A 42 3.35 -16.96 -8.98
CA SER A 42 3.98 -18.08 -9.68
C SER A 42 3.31 -18.41 -11.01
N LYS A 43 1.97 -18.30 -11.10
CA LYS A 43 1.23 -18.46 -12.36
C LYS A 43 1.65 -17.44 -13.42
N TYR A 44 1.92 -16.20 -13.03
CA TYR A 44 2.33 -15.15 -13.98
C TYR A 44 3.82 -15.19 -14.31
N LEU A 45 4.68 -15.48 -13.32
CA LEU A 45 6.13 -15.36 -13.47
C LEU A 45 6.85 -16.69 -13.75
N GLY A 46 6.17 -17.83 -13.68
CA GLY A 46 6.70 -19.15 -14.06
C GLY A 46 7.57 -19.86 -12.99
N ASN A 47 8.17 -19.10 -12.07
CA ASN A 47 8.90 -19.65 -10.93
C ASN A 47 7.99 -19.81 -9.70
N SER A 48 8.38 -20.69 -8.78
CA SER A 48 7.74 -20.77 -7.46
C SER A 48 8.26 -19.66 -6.56
N TRP A 49 7.35 -18.83 -6.06
CA TRP A 49 7.66 -17.73 -5.15
C TRP A 49 7.18 -18.06 -3.73
N SER A 50 7.96 -17.63 -2.75
CA SER A 50 7.63 -17.74 -1.33
C SER A 50 7.69 -16.37 -0.68
N VAL A 51 6.72 -16.06 0.19
CA VAL A 51 6.69 -14.76 0.89
C VAL A 51 7.73 -14.77 2.00
N ASN A 52 8.65 -13.81 1.96
CA ASN A 52 9.58 -13.54 3.04
C ASN A 52 8.99 -12.58 4.07
N TYR A 53 8.31 -11.54 3.57
CA TYR A 53 7.71 -10.51 4.40
C TYR A 53 6.48 -9.94 3.70
N GLU A 54 5.43 -9.71 4.47
CA GLU A 54 4.18 -9.12 4.01
C GLU A 54 3.69 -8.06 4.99
N TYR A 55 3.02 -7.04 4.45
CA TYR A 55 2.33 -6.03 5.24
C TYR A 55 1.07 -5.59 4.53
N VAL A 56 -0.05 -5.58 5.26
CA VAL A 56 -1.29 -4.97 4.84
C VAL A 56 -1.74 -4.01 5.93
N GLY A 57 -1.95 -2.75 5.58
CA GLY A 57 -2.47 -1.79 6.55
C GLY A 57 -2.30 -0.34 6.11
N SER A 58 -2.42 0.57 7.08
CA SER A 58 -2.26 1.99 6.81
C SER A 58 -0.82 2.34 6.43
N GLY A 59 -0.66 3.22 5.44
CA GLY A 59 0.61 3.79 5.03
C GLY A 59 1.32 4.55 6.16
N TYR A 60 0.59 5.14 7.11
CA TYR A 60 1.17 5.83 8.28
C TYR A 60 2.07 4.93 9.13
N TYR A 61 1.72 3.66 9.25
CA TYR A 61 2.42 2.70 10.10
C TYR A 61 3.29 1.72 9.30
N SER A 62 3.27 1.84 7.97
CA SER A 62 4.01 0.96 7.09
C SER A 62 5.52 1.14 7.31
N LYS A 63 6.19 0.07 7.75
CA LYS A 63 7.67 0.04 7.92
C LYS A 63 8.37 -0.43 6.64
N ILE A 64 7.78 -0.09 5.50
CA ILE A 64 8.27 -0.52 4.19
C ILE A 64 9.59 0.22 3.90
N PRO A 65 10.63 -0.47 3.39
CA PRO A 65 11.94 0.13 3.10
C PRO A 65 11.92 1.03 1.85
N LEU A 66 10.95 1.95 1.78
CA LEU A 66 10.81 2.94 0.71
C LEU A 66 10.82 4.33 1.35
N LEU A 67 11.48 5.27 0.70
CA LEU A 67 11.62 6.66 1.19
C LEU A 67 10.33 7.49 1.04
N GLN A 68 9.22 6.87 0.62
CA GLN A 68 7.93 7.52 0.40
C GLN A 68 6.95 7.18 1.53
N GLN A 69 6.32 8.20 2.11
CA GLN A 69 5.21 8.03 3.06
C GLN A 69 3.87 8.02 2.33
N TYR A 70 3.06 6.98 2.55
CA TYR A 70 1.74 6.82 1.92
C TYR A 70 0.59 7.38 2.78
N LYS A 71 0.86 7.88 3.99
CA LYS A 71 -0.11 8.57 4.87
C LYS A 71 -1.44 7.79 4.99
N ASN A 72 -2.56 8.43 4.62
CA ASN A 72 -3.92 7.90 4.74
C ASN A 72 -4.23 6.77 3.75
N SER A 73 -3.33 6.42 2.83
CA SER A 73 -3.54 5.28 1.93
C SER A 73 -3.45 3.95 2.68
N GLN A 74 -4.22 2.98 2.25
CA GLN A 74 -3.97 1.58 2.52
C GLN A 74 -2.82 1.10 1.61
N VAL A 75 -1.97 0.24 2.17
CA VAL A 75 -0.78 -0.28 1.51
C VAL A 75 -0.75 -1.79 1.68
N VAL A 76 -0.49 -2.49 0.58
CA VAL A 76 -0.02 -3.87 0.54
C VAL A 76 1.43 -3.84 0.11
N TYR A 77 2.28 -4.52 0.86
CA TYR A 77 3.67 -4.73 0.52
C TYR A 77 4.00 -6.21 0.69
N GLU A 78 4.58 -6.80 -0.34
CA GLU A 78 5.03 -8.18 -0.34
C GLU A 78 6.47 -8.22 -0.85
N ASN A 79 7.33 -8.88 -0.09
CA ASN A 79 8.66 -9.27 -0.52
C ASN A 79 8.67 -10.79 -0.62
N LEU A 80 8.87 -11.28 -1.84
CA LEU A 80 8.93 -12.70 -2.16
C LEU A 80 10.33 -13.09 -2.61
N THR A 81 10.68 -14.35 -2.39
CA THR A 81 11.89 -14.95 -2.98
C THR A 81 11.58 -16.25 -3.68
N ASP A 82 12.34 -16.53 -4.73
CA ASP A 82 12.32 -17.80 -5.42
C ASP A 82 13.41 -18.76 -4.92
N SER A 83 13.45 -19.97 -5.48
CA SER A 83 14.43 -21.00 -5.11
C SER A 83 15.88 -20.65 -5.44
N LEU A 84 16.11 -19.63 -6.27
CA LEU A 84 17.43 -19.19 -6.69
C LEU A 84 17.94 -18.00 -5.87
N GLY A 85 17.10 -17.49 -4.96
CA GLY A 85 17.43 -16.36 -4.09
C GLY A 85 17.14 -15.00 -4.73
N ASP A 86 16.50 -14.97 -5.90
CA ASP A 86 15.99 -13.73 -6.46
C ASP A 86 14.82 -13.22 -5.60
N GLN A 87 14.62 -11.91 -5.56
CA GLN A 87 13.56 -11.26 -4.81
C GLN A 87 12.63 -10.45 -5.72
N LEU A 88 11.33 -10.55 -5.43
CA LEU A 88 10.28 -9.75 -6.03
C LEU A 88 9.63 -8.91 -4.94
N ILE A 89 9.53 -7.61 -5.18
CA ILE A 89 8.90 -6.67 -4.27
C ILE A 89 7.67 -6.11 -4.96
N ILE A 90 6.51 -6.35 -4.39
CA ILE A 90 5.24 -5.80 -4.85
C ILE A 90 4.76 -4.78 -3.84
N LEU A 91 4.41 -3.60 -4.33
CA LEU A 91 3.76 -2.56 -3.55
C LEU A 91 2.47 -2.17 -4.25
N TYR A 92 1.36 -2.23 -3.52
CA TYR A 92 0.08 -1.73 -3.98
C TYR A 92 -0.48 -0.72 -2.97
N VAL A 93 -0.89 0.47 -3.45
CA VAL A 93 -1.35 1.58 -2.63
C VAL A 93 -2.69 2.10 -3.14
N TYR A 94 -3.65 2.26 -2.22
CA TYR A 94 -4.98 2.82 -2.50
C TYR A 94 -5.59 3.48 -1.25
N PRO A 95 -6.26 4.65 -1.35
CA PRO A 95 -6.22 5.55 -2.48
C PRO A 95 -4.88 6.29 -2.53
N TYR A 96 -4.30 6.38 -3.72
CA TYR A 96 -3.04 7.04 -3.98
C TYR A 96 -3.29 8.43 -4.59
N HIS A 97 -2.73 9.46 -3.96
CA HIS A 97 -2.88 10.87 -4.36
C HIS A 97 -1.54 11.59 -4.51
N GLY A 98 -0.42 10.86 -4.54
CA GLY A 98 0.93 11.44 -4.56
C GLY A 98 1.56 11.52 -5.96
N SER A 99 2.63 12.29 -6.09
CA SER A 99 3.68 12.06 -7.10
C SER A 99 4.76 11.20 -6.46
N SER A 100 5.00 10.00 -7.01
CA SER A 100 5.94 9.04 -6.44
C SER A 100 7.35 9.38 -6.90
N THR A 101 8.11 10.09 -6.07
CA THR A 101 9.57 10.09 -6.18
C THR A 101 10.09 8.91 -5.37
N ILE A 102 10.28 7.78 -6.06
CA ILE A 102 10.77 6.55 -5.44
C ILE A 102 12.30 6.64 -5.45
N TYR A 103 12.89 6.82 -4.28
CA TYR A 103 14.33 6.63 -4.12
C TYR A 103 14.54 5.15 -3.79
N THR A 104 14.96 4.39 -4.80
CA THR A 104 15.25 2.97 -4.68
C THR A 104 16.76 2.79 -4.55
N ASN A 105 17.20 1.99 -3.58
CA ASN A 105 18.60 1.58 -3.45
C ASN A 105 18.65 0.06 -3.39
N GLY A 106 19.40 -0.57 -4.29
CA GLY A 106 19.60 -2.02 -4.33
C GLY A 106 18.52 -2.85 -5.05
N PHE A 107 17.58 -2.22 -5.77
CA PHE A 107 16.57 -2.93 -6.56
C PHE A 107 16.24 -2.23 -7.88
N THR A 108 15.88 -3.01 -8.90
CA THR A 108 15.44 -2.52 -10.21
C THR A 108 13.91 -2.45 -10.22
N VAL A 109 13.35 -1.26 -10.47
CA VAL A 109 11.92 -1.11 -10.70
C VAL A 109 11.62 -1.63 -12.10
N LEU A 110 10.86 -2.72 -12.20
CA LEU A 110 10.50 -3.32 -13.49
C LEU A 110 9.21 -2.72 -14.03
N TYR A 111 8.31 -2.31 -13.13
CA TYR A 111 6.99 -1.84 -13.52
C TYR A 111 6.41 -0.87 -12.50
N THR A 112 5.73 0.15 -13.00
CA THR A 112 4.98 1.10 -12.20
C THR A 112 3.78 1.56 -12.99
N ILE A 113 2.59 1.49 -12.37
CA ILE A 113 1.35 1.95 -12.99
C ILE A 113 0.50 2.73 -11.98
N ASN A 114 -0.14 3.77 -12.50
CA ASN A 114 -1.18 4.53 -11.82
C ASN A 114 -2.48 4.37 -12.61
N LYS A 115 -3.55 3.91 -11.96
CA LYS A 115 -4.88 3.81 -12.57
C LYS A 115 -5.91 4.40 -11.61
N GLY A 116 -6.40 5.60 -11.92
CA GLY A 116 -7.25 6.36 -11.00
C GLY A 116 -6.50 6.64 -9.70
N ASN A 117 -7.06 6.19 -8.57
CA ASN A 117 -6.44 6.29 -7.23
C ASN A 117 -5.65 5.02 -6.84
N ALA A 118 -5.37 4.11 -7.76
CA ALA A 118 -4.59 2.91 -7.48
C ALA A 118 -3.16 3.07 -8.01
N TYR A 119 -2.18 2.69 -7.20
CA TYR A 119 -0.76 2.70 -7.56
C TYR A 119 -0.13 1.35 -7.29
N VAL A 120 0.44 0.72 -8.32
CA VAL A 120 1.17 -0.54 -8.21
C VAL A 120 2.61 -0.33 -8.67
N MET A 121 3.54 -0.83 -7.88
CA MET A 121 4.96 -0.94 -8.22
C MET A 121 5.39 -2.39 -8.06
N ILE A 122 6.11 -2.90 -9.06
CA ILE A 122 6.76 -4.20 -9.00
C ILE A 122 8.25 -3.99 -9.26
N SER A 123 9.06 -4.42 -8.31
CA SER A 123 10.51 -4.33 -8.33
C SER A 123 11.13 -5.70 -8.19
N TYR A 124 12.35 -5.85 -8.69
CA TYR A 124 13.06 -7.12 -8.72
C TYR A 124 14.53 -6.93 -8.31
N ILE A 125 15.04 -7.90 -7.57
CA ILE A 125 16.44 -8.00 -7.13
C ILE A 125 16.90 -9.41 -7.47
N GLY A 126 17.73 -9.57 -8.48
CA GLY A 126 18.17 -10.89 -8.89
C GLY A 126 18.93 -10.84 -10.20
N ASN A 127 19.65 -11.92 -10.47
CA ASN A 127 20.44 -12.09 -11.69
C ASN A 127 20.21 -13.45 -12.37
N SER A 128 19.35 -14.30 -11.78
CA SER A 128 19.30 -15.72 -12.13
C SER A 128 18.12 -16.11 -13.02
N THR A 129 17.01 -15.35 -12.95
CA THR A 129 15.87 -15.53 -13.87
C THR A 129 15.36 -14.17 -14.37
N GLU A 130 15.60 -13.87 -15.64
CA GLU A 130 15.07 -12.64 -16.24
C GLU A 130 13.56 -12.77 -16.40
N VAL A 131 12.81 -12.17 -15.47
CA VAL A 131 11.34 -12.14 -15.53
C VAL A 131 10.94 -11.24 -16.70
N SER A 132 10.12 -11.76 -17.63
CA SER A 132 9.78 -10.98 -18.82
C SER A 132 8.89 -9.78 -18.45
N LEU A 133 9.12 -8.65 -19.11
CA LEU A 133 8.34 -7.42 -18.88
C LEU A 133 6.83 -7.66 -19.10
N SER A 134 6.44 -8.44 -20.11
CA SER A 134 5.03 -8.76 -20.38
C SER A 134 4.36 -9.56 -19.28
N GLN A 135 5.09 -10.45 -18.59
CA GLN A 135 4.59 -11.18 -17.42
C GLN A 135 4.38 -10.24 -16.23
N ILE A 136 5.32 -9.32 -15.99
CA ILE A 136 5.22 -8.32 -14.93
C ILE A 136 4.04 -7.38 -15.18
N GLU A 137 3.87 -6.90 -16.42
CA GLU A 137 2.73 -6.06 -16.80
C GLU A 137 1.40 -6.79 -16.61
N SER A 138 1.34 -8.07 -16.97
CA SER A 138 0.15 -8.90 -16.79
C SER A 138 -0.22 -9.08 -15.32
N LEU A 139 0.79 -9.29 -14.46
CA LEU A 139 0.61 -9.35 -13.01
C LEU A 139 0.13 -8.00 -12.45
N GLY A 140 0.76 -6.89 -12.85
CA GLY A 140 0.36 -5.54 -12.42
C GLY A 140 -1.08 -5.20 -12.80
N ASN A 141 -1.50 -5.56 -14.02
CA ASN A 141 -2.88 -5.38 -14.47
C ASN A 141 -3.88 -6.26 -13.72
N TYR A 142 -3.50 -7.48 -13.34
CA TYR A 142 -4.32 -8.35 -12.50
C TYR A 142 -4.53 -7.74 -11.10
N ILE A 143 -3.47 -7.22 -10.47
CA ILE A 143 -3.56 -6.58 -9.15
C ILE A 143 -4.56 -5.42 -9.18
N LEU A 144 -4.52 -4.60 -10.25
CA LEU A 144 -5.43 -3.48 -10.46
C LEU A 144 -6.86 -3.86 -10.87
N SER A 145 -7.13 -5.11 -11.25
CA SER A 145 -8.47 -5.55 -11.69
C SER A 145 -9.21 -6.36 -10.65
N THR A 146 -8.52 -6.84 -9.62
CA THR A 146 -9.08 -7.69 -8.57
C THR A 146 -9.65 -6.88 -7.40
N GLU A 147 -9.41 -5.56 -7.39
CA GLU A 147 -9.73 -4.59 -6.32
C GLU A 147 -10.38 -3.34 -6.92
#